data_AF-A0A9E4LLZ9-F1
#
_entry.id   AF-A0A9E4LLZ9-F1
#
_cell.length_a   1.000
_cell.length_b   1.000
_cell.length_c   1.000
_cell.angle_alpha   90.00
_cell.angle_beta   90.00
_cell.angle_gamma   90.00
#
_symmetry.space_group_name_H-M   'P 1'
#
loop_
_entity.id
_entity.type
_entity.pdbx_description
1 polymer ?
#
loop_
_entity_poly.entity_id
_entity_poly.type
_entity_poly.pdbx_seq_one_letter_code
_entity_poly.pdbx_strand_id
1 'polypeptide(L)'
;MGKLNVANRTLAVMDNLAFLRRLNNECIDLIAIDPPFAANETFTGNPRPPISDAEYAEEIALAQAHGVEHNEGQGLTRVHDIWSWDEDVHPAWKMSIEDDYPEVFAVIQAVEACASENEAAYIAFMAARLLECRRVLKPTGSIYLHCDSHANSYLRMLMDAVFEAGNFRSQITWRRAIAHNDARRYGNITDTLLYYVNGSRFTWNGVAVSEPKTAEQLATAYPSRDERGAYRTSDLTGAGTREGESGQAWRGYDVNARGRHWALPRDSSYALWIASNIIPGYLQIGGVHDRLDALDAHGLIHHPNRGVWPGLKRYAEADTGNPPQNLVLDPTGFTNYSTSGGEYSGYSTQKPLELYERIINASSNPGDVVLDIFAGCATTAVAAERLGRQWVACDMAYRAWTMLKRRFYLSGYALSDMTDSTPKALLGSQEGIDQVLPEASSKTIGPNDLPDRDDEDPAPHHALRSAVGGRRGARQSTQSSSWSGRISKDQAKRLLMDKFGPQCWGCGYEPRRPNGSLDETLLEVDHIRARKATQGTHGNDELYNLALLHRTCNGIKRNRMTLEELRNHNAMHGLLYVEKVSDLVDLFEATQFAAEQIAIHAAQYGL
;
A
#
# COMPACT_ATOMS: atom_id res chain seq x y z
N MET A 1 25.82 -17.15 5.68
CA MET A 1 24.37 -17.03 5.44
C MET A 1 23.62 -17.94 6.37
N GLY A 2 22.77 -17.37 7.20
CA GLY A 2 21.90 -18.11 8.10
C GLY A 2 20.80 -18.81 7.33
N LYS A 3 20.36 -19.97 7.83
CA LYS A 3 19.15 -20.63 7.34
C LYS A 3 17.94 -19.96 7.98
N LEU A 4 16.86 -19.85 7.24
CA LEU A 4 15.56 -19.46 7.79
C LEU A 4 15.14 -20.49 8.86
N ASN A 5 14.78 -20.02 10.05
CA ASN A 5 14.35 -20.85 11.18
C ASN A 5 12.82 -20.87 11.37
N VAL A 6 12.09 -20.38 10.37
CA VAL A 6 10.63 -20.46 10.27
C VAL A 6 10.27 -21.16 8.97
N ALA A 7 9.08 -21.74 8.89
CA ALA A 7 8.61 -22.39 7.67
C ALA A 7 8.36 -21.35 6.56
N ASN A 8 8.51 -21.76 5.30
CA ASN A 8 8.00 -20.97 4.18
C ASN A 8 6.47 -20.81 4.28
N ARG A 9 5.92 -19.72 3.71
CA ARG A 9 4.50 -19.37 3.76
C ARG A 9 3.98 -19.12 5.18
N THR A 10 4.81 -18.46 5.99
CA THR A 10 4.48 -18.09 7.37
C THR A 10 3.97 -16.66 7.42
N LEU A 11 2.77 -16.43 7.94
CA LEU A 11 2.32 -15.11 8.39
C LEU A 11 2.12 -15.16 9.91
N ALA A 12 3.01 -14.49 10.64
CA ALA A 12 2.95 -14.39 12.10
C ALA A 12 2.01 -13.24 12.51
N VAL A 13 1.05 -13.53 13.40
CA VAL A 13 0.16 -12.52 13.97
C VAL A 13 0.67 -12.10 15.35
N MET A 14 1.57 -11.12 15.40
CA MET A 14 2.23 -10.67 16.64
C MET A 14 2.97 -9.33 16.42
N ASP A 15 3.56 -8.80 17.50
CA ASP A 15 4.51 -7.68 17.38
C ASP A 15 5.68 -8.05 16.47
N ASN A 16 5.94 -7.19 15.50
CA ASN A 16 6.91 -7.43 14.45
C ASN A 16 8.36 -7.29 14.92
N LEU A 17 8.66 -6.47 15.93
CA LEU A 17 10.01 -6.41 16.50
C LEU A 17 10.35 -7.72 17.22
N ALA A 18 9.39 -8.24 18.01
CA ALA A 18 9.52 -9.53 18.67
C ALA A 18 9.64 -10.67 17.65
N PHE A 19 8.93 -10.60 16.52
CA PHE A 19 9.07 -11.56 15.43
C PHE A 19 10.46 -11.51 14.80
N LEU A 20 10.94 -10.33 14.42
CA LEU A 20 12.27 -10.12 13.84
C LEU A 20 13.38 -10.69 14.71
N ARG A 21 13.36 -10.39 16.02
CA ARG A 21 14.36 -10.88 17.00
C ARG A 21 14.44 -12.40 17.10
N ARG A 22 13.38 -13.11 16.70
CA ARG A 22 13.38 -14.59 16.66
C ARG A 22 13.97 -15.14 15.37
N LEU A 23 14.09 -14.35 14.30
CA LEU A 23 14.67 -14.81 13.03
C LEU A 23 16.20 -14.90 13.14
N ASN A 24 16.79 -15.90 12.49
CA ASN A 24 18.23 -16.01 12.36
C ASN A 24 18.84 -14.81 11.61
N ASN A 25 20.11 -14.50 11.89
CA ASN A 25 20.86 -13.48 11.14
C ASN A 25 21.03 -13.89 9.67
N GLU A 26 21.11 -12.91 8.76
CA GLU A 26 21.40 -13.12 7.33
C GLU A 26 20.60 -14.26 6.67
N CYS A 27 19.30 -14.35 6.95
CA CYS A 27 18.42 -15.39 6.42
C CYS A 27 17.44 -14.90 5.34
N ILE A 28 17.33 -13.59 5.13
CA ILE A 28 16.40 -12.96 4.19
C ILE A 28 17.13 -12.39 2.98
N ASP A 29 16.58 -12.56 1.78
CA ASP A 29 17.15 -12.03 0.52
C ASP A 29 16.56 -10.66 0.15
N LEU A 30 15.27 -10.44 0.44
CA LEU A 30 14.58 -9.20 0.11
C LEU A 30 13.60 -8.82 1.23
N ILE A 31 13.66 -7.57 1.68
CA ILE A 31 12.66 -6.97 2.56
C ILE A 31 11.88 -5.94 1.76
N ALA A 32 10.55 -6.01 1.76
CA ALA A 32 9.69 -4.99 1.18
C ALA A 32 8.58 -4.67 2.18
N ILE A 33 8.59 -3.46 2.72
CA ILE A 33 7.74 -3.06 3.85
C ILE A 33 6.98 -1.77 3.55
N ASP A 34 5.73 -1.75 4.03
CA ASP A 34 4.81 -0.61 3.96
C ASP A 34 4.35 -0.24 5.37
N PRO A 35 5.23 0.37 6.18
CA PRO A 35 4.86 0.80 7.52
C PRO A 35 3.76 1.86 7.46
N PRO A 36 2.98 2.02 8.54
CA PRO A 36 2.08 3.16 8.67
C PRO A 36 2.89 4.48 8.72
N PHE A 37 2.27 5.64 8.49
CA PHE A 37 2.97 6.86 8.05
C PHE A 37 3.01 8.02 9.07
N ALA A 38 2.53 7.83 10.29
CA ALA A 38 2.45 8.88 11.32
C ALA A 38 1.71 10.14 10.85
N ALA A 39 0.65 9.99 10.05
CA ALA A 39 -0.13 11.10 9.51
C ALA A 39 -1.06 11.77 10.56
N ASN A 40 -0.96 11.40 11.84
CA ASN A 40 -1.84 11.83 12.94
C ASN A 40 -3.32 11.46 12.70
N GLU A 41 -3.60 10.43 11.89
CA GLU A 41 -4.96 9.99 11.61
C GLU A 41 -5.31 8.79 12.49
N THR A 42 -6.35 8.92 13.31
CA THR A 42 -6.97 7.72 13.90
C THR A 42 -7.84 7.10 12.81
N PHE A 43 -7.43 5.96 12.24
CA PHE A 43 -8.28 5.20 11.32
C PHE A 43 -9.43 4.53 12.11
N THR A 44 -10.42 5.31 12.52
CA THR A 44 -11.72 4.78 12.96
C THR A 44 -12.58 4.59 11.73
N GLY A 45 -12.73 3.35 11.29
CA GLY A 45 -13.66 3.02 10.22
C GLY A 45 -12.98 2.69 8.90
N ASN A 46 -12.16 1.63 8.90
CA ASN A 46 -12.24 0.77 7.74
C ASN A 46 -13.70 0.30 7.66
N PRO A 47 -14.49 0.67 6.62
CA PRO A 47 -15.78 0.04 6.42
C PRO A 47 -15.55 -1.47 6.47
N ARG A 48 -16.50 -2.20 7.06
CA ARG A 48 -16.46 -3.68 7.05
C ARG A 48 -16.07 -4.08 5.62
N PRO A 49 -14.93 -4.77 5.41
CA PRO A 49 -14.59 -5.20 4.07
C PRO A 49 -15.76 -6.03 3.53
N PRO A 50 -15.95 -6.14 2.20
CA PRO A 50 -17.00 -6.97 1.63
C PRO A 50 -16.64 -8.45 1.80
N ILE A 51 -16.52 -8.87 3.06
CA ILE A 51 -16.41 -10.24 3.53
C ILE A 51 -17.80 -10.64 4.01
N SER A 52 -18.14 -11.90 3.79
CA SER A 52 -19.38 -12.50 4.26
C SER A 52 -19.47 -12.48 5.80
N ASP A 53 -20.68 -12.61 6.32
CA ASP A 53 -20.89 -12.77 7.77
C ASP A 53 -20.13 -13.97 8.33
N ALA A 54 -19.96 -15.03 7.53
CA ALA A 54 -19.19 -16.21 7.89
C ALA A 54 -17.69 -15.92 8.01
N GLU A 55 -17.09 -15.23 7.04
CA GLU A 55 -15.67 -14.84 7.08
C GLU A 55 -15.37 -13.89 8.26
N TYR A 56 -16.32 -12.99 8.58
CA TYR A 56 -16.18 -12.10 9.74
C TYR A 56 -16.31 -12.85 11.07
N ALA A 57 -17.23 -13.82 11.16
CA ALA A 57 -17.33 -14.69 12.33
C ALA A 57 -16.08 -15.55 12.53
N GLU A 58 -15.44 -16.00 11.44
CA GLU A 58 -14.15 -16.69 11.50
C GLU A 58 -13.02 -15.76 12.01
N GLU A 59 -12.94 -14.52 11.52
CA GLU A 59 -11.99 -13.50 11.99
C GLU A 59 -12.14 -13.26 13.51
N ILE A 60 -13.38 -13.12 14.00
CA ILE A 60 -13.68 -12.95 15.43
C ILE A 60 -13.33 -14.21 16.21
N ALA A 61 -13.75 -15.38 15.76
CA ALA A 61 -13.51 -16.63 16.47
C ALA A 61 -12.02 -16.92 16.61
N LEU A 62 -11.24 -16.64 15.57
CA LEU A 62 -9.80 -16.75 15.61
C LEU A 62 -9.17 -15.71 16.55
N ALA A 63 -9.56 -14.44 16.47
CA ALA A 63 -9.06 -13.41 17.38
C ALA A 63 -9.35 -13.76 18.86
N GLN A 64 -10.56 -14.25 19.17
CA GLN A 64 -10.95 -14.72 20.49
C GLN A 64 -10.14 -15.95 20.94
N ALA A 65 -9.89 -16.90 20.04
CA ALA A 65 -9.05 -18.06 20.33
C ALA A 65 -7.60 -17.69 20.68
N HIS A 66 -7.15 -16.50 20.27
CA HIS A 66 -5.84 -15.93 20.60
C HIS A 66 -5.87 -14.88 21.72
N GLY A 67 -7.00 -14.74 22.43
CA GLY A 67 -7.12 -13.86 23.59
C GLY A 67 -7.22 -12.36 23.25
N VAL A 68 -7.59 -12.01 22.01
CA VAL A 68 -7.83 -10.62 21.60
C VAL A 68 -9.29 -10.26 21.87
N GLU A 69 -9.53 -9.22 22.67
CA GLU A 69 -10.89 -8.74 22.95
C GLU A 69 -11.52 -8.10 21.70
N HIS A 70 -12.72 -8.56 21.33
CA HIS A 70 -13.52 -7.98 20.25
C HIS A 70 -14.40 -6.84 20.80
N ASN A 71 -14.15 -5.60 20.35
CA ASN A 71 -15.02 -4.47 20.64
C ASN A 71 -15.94 -4.18 19.44
N GLU A 72 -17.24 -4.43 19.62
CA GLU A 72 -18.26 -4.11 18.62
C GLU A 72 -18.22 -2.61 18.26
N GLY A 73 -17.91 -2.31 17.00
CA GLY A 73 -17.81 -0.95 16.46
C GLY A 73 -16.39 -0.40 16.26
N GLN A 74 -15.33 -1.08 16.71
CA GLN A 74 -13.93 -0.63 16.52
C GLN A 74 -13.08 -1.47 15.56
N GLY A 75 -13.58 -2.61 15.07
CA GLY A 75 -12.76 -3.54 14.29
C GLY A 75 -11.67 -4.22 15.13
N LEU A 76 -11.15 -5.36 14.66
CA LEU A 76 -10.30 -6.26 15.45
C LEU A 76 -8.86 -5.80 15.71
N THR A 77 -8.51 -4.54 15.39
CA THR A 77 -7.28 -3.88 15.84
C THR A 77 -7.40 -2.42 15.47
N ARG A 78 -7.16 -1.51 16.41
CA ARG A 78 -6.94 -0.10 16.09
C ARG A 78 -5.66 -0.02 15.25
N VAL A 79 -5.76 0.42 13.99
CA VAL A 79 -4.58 0.92 13.28
C VAL A 79 -4.36 2.33 13.81
N HIS A 80 -3.60 2.42 14.91
CA HIS A 80 -3.15 3.68 15.45
C HIS A 80 -2.04 4.22 14.55
N ASP A 81 -2.32 5.30 13.81
CA ASP A 81 -1.29 6.07 13.09
C ASP A 81 -0.75 7.22 13.97
N ILE A 82 -0.60 6.90 15.26
CA ILE A 82 -0.14 7.79 16.33
C ILE A 82 0.72 6.94 17.26
N TRP A 83 1.95 7.40 17.51
CA TRP A 83 2.95 6.83 18.39
C TRP A 83 3.17 7.74 19.58
N SER A 84 3.42 7.13 20.73
CA SER A 84 3.89 7.81 21.93
C SER A 84 5.15 7.15 22.46
N TRP A 85 5.95 7.93 23.20
CA TRP A 85 7.13 7.41 23.86
C TRP A 85 6.80 6.35 24.91
N ASP A 86 5.71 6.55 25.65
CA ASP A 86 5.38 5.70 26.80
C ASP A 86 4.74 4.37 26.41
N GLU A 87 3.96 4.33 25.31
CA GLU A 87 3.22 3.14 24.89
C GLU A 87 3.95 2.33 23.80
N ASP A 88 4.60 3.00 22.84
CA ASP A 88 5.08 2.35 21.62
C ASP A 88 6.61 2.21 21.52
N VAL A 89 7.35 2.91 22.39
CA VAL A 89 8.82 2.91 22.40
C VAL A 89 9.30 2.44 23.77
N HIS A 90 9.66 1.15 23.86
CA HIS A 90 10.16 0.64 25.13
C HIS A 90 11.46 1.36 25.55
N PRO A 91 11.59 1.86 26.80
CA PRO A 91 12.75 2.64 27.24
C PRO A 91 14.10 1.95 27.00
N ALA A 92 14.16 0.63 27.19
CA ALA A 92 15.35 -0.16 26.93
C ALA A 92 15.81 -0.14 25.45
N TRP A 93 14.91 0.07 24.49
CA TRP A 93 15.30 0.21 23.08
C TRP A 93 16.06 1.51 22.86
N LYS A 94 15.59 2.62 23.46
CA LYS A 94 16.27 3.92 23.33
C LYS A 94 17.67 3.87 23.93
N MET A 95 17.82 3.29 25.13
CA MET A 95 19.13 3.11 25.77
C MET A 95 20.08 2.24 24.92
N SER A 96 19.60 1.08 24.43
CA SER A 96 20.45 0.22 23.58
C SER A 96 20.81 0.88 22.24
N ILE A 97 19.89 1.64 21.63
CA ILE A 97 20.19 2.40 20.41
C ILE A 97 21.22 3.50 20.67
N GLU A 98 21.11 4.22 21.79
CA GLU A 98 22.07 5.24 22.21
C GLU A 98 23.49 4.66 22.39
N ASP A 99 23.59 3.52 23.08
CA ASP A 99 24.86 2.88 23.40
C ASP A 99 25.50 2.19 22.17
N ASP A 100 24.71 1.41 21.42
CA ASP A 100 25.22 0.53 20.37
C ASP A 100 25.22 1.18 18.97
N TYR A 101 24.35 2.17 18.73
CA TYR A 101 24.12 2.80 17.43
C TYR A 101 23.99 4.33 17.53
N PRO A 102 25.06 5.04 17.97
CA PRO A 102 25.00 6.48 18.26
C PRO A 102 24.59 7.33 17.04
N GLU A 103 24.91 6.90 15.82
CA GLU A 103 24.45 7.56 14.58
C GLU A 103 22.94 7.45 14.36
N VAL A 104 22.33 6.32 14.75
CA VAL A 104 20.88 6.12 14.69
C VAL A 104 20.21 6.95 15.77
N PHE A 105 20.79 6.97 16.98
CA PHE A 105 20.31 7.79 18.08
C PHE A 105 20.36 9.29 17.75
N ALA A 106 21.42 9.75 17.10
CA ALA A 106 21.54 11.14 16.65
C ALA A 106 20.41 11.55 15.68
N VAL A 107 19.96 10.63 14.81
CA VAL A 107 18.80 10.88 13.94
C VAL A 107 17.53 11.00 14.79
N ILE A 108 17.32 10.12 15.77
CA ILE A 108 16.16 10.19 16.68
C ILE A 108 16.13 11.56 17.39
N GLN A 109 17.25 11.99 17.96
CA GLN A 109 17.37 13.30 18.62
C GLN A 109 17.14 14.48 17.66
N ALA A 110 17.62 14.39 16.43
CA ALA A 110 17.39 15.43 15.43
C ALA A 110 15.90 15.56 15.09
N VAL A 111 15.19 14.43 14.96
CA VAL A 111 13.74 14.43 14.72
C VAL A 111 12.98 14.92 15.95
N GLU A 112 13.36 14.50 17.16
CA GLU A 112 12.81 15.03 18.42
C GLU A 112 12.90 16.57 18.50
N ALA A 113 13.98 17.15 17.97
CA ALA A 113 14.22 18.59 18.00
C ALA A 113 13.41 19.39 16.95
N CYS A 114 12.96 18.77 15.86
CA CYS A 114 12.36 19.50 14.72
C CYS A 114 10.97 19.03 14.28
N ALA A 115 10.52 17.86 14.72
CA ALA A 115 9.25 17.25 14.35
C ALA A 115 8.27 17.18 15.54
N SER A 116 7.06 16.66 15.31
CA SER A 116 6.11 16.40 16.38
C SER A 116 6.53 15.21 17.24
N GLU A 117 5.98 15.13 18.46
CA GLU A 117 6.19 14.00 19.38
C GLU A 117 5.81 12.67 18.74
N ASN A 118 4.71 12.63 17.99
CA ASN A 118 4.27 11.47 17.23
C ASN A 118 5.33 11.02 16.21
N GLU A 119 5.81 11.94 15.37
CA GLU A 119 6.82 11.63 14.35
C GLU A 119 8.13 11.16 14.97
N ALA A 120 8.56 11.77 16.08
CA ALA A 120 9.77 11.38 16.77
C ALA A 120 9.67 9.99 17.41
N ALA A 121 8.55 9.70 18.08
CA ALA A 121 8.26 8.37 18.64
C ALA A 121 8.16 7.31 17.52
N TYR A 122 7.53 7.64 16.39
CA TYR A 122 7.47 6.79 15.21
C TYR A 122 8.86 6.47 14.65
N ILE A 123 9.76 7.45 14.59
CA ILE A 123 11.14 7.24 14.11
C ILE A 123 11.91 6.34 15.07
N ALA A 124 11.76 6.49 16.39
CA ALA A 124 12.35 5.56 17.35
C ALA A 124 11.77 4.13 17.23
N PHE A 125 10.45 4.01 17.04
CA PHE A 125 9.77 2.75 16.77
C PHE A 125 10.31 2.06 15.51
N MET A 126 10.52 2.82 14.42
CA MET A 126 11.09 2.31 13.17
C MET A 126 12.57 1.98 13.31
N ALA A 127 13.35 2.75 14.08
CA ALA A 127 14.78 2.53 14.27
C ALA A 127 15.07 1.12 14.80
N ALA A 128 14.38 0.71 15.87
CA ALA A 128 14.52 -0.63 16.45
C ALA A 128 14.24 -1.75 15.43
N ARG A 129 13.23 -1.55 14.57
CA ARG A 129 12.83 -2.54 13.55
C ARG A 129 13.81 -2.58 12.39
N LEU A 130 14.29 -1.42 11.93
CA LEU A 130 15.22 -1.34 10.81
C LEU A 130 16.60 -1.90 11.17
N LEU A 131 17.06 -1.73 12.41
CA LEU A 131 18.27 -2.39 12.91
C LEU A 131 18.14 -3.93 12.85
N GLU A 132 17.00 -4.47 13.27
CA GLU A 132 16.73 -5.91 13.16
C GLU A 132 16.55 -6.36 11.69
N CYS A 133 15.94 -5.54 10.84
CA CYS A 133 15.88 -5.78 9.39
C CYS A 133 17.29 -5.90 8.80
N ARG A 134 18.22 -5.01 9.18
CA ARG A 134 19.62 -5.08 8.75
C ARG A 134 20.30 -6.37 9.22
N ARG A 135 20.02 -6.83 10.45
CA ARG A 135 20.56 -8.09 11.00
C ARG A 135 20.09 -9.33 10.24
N VAL A 136 18.80 -9.40 9.89
CA VAL A 136 18.23 -10.58 9.21
C VAL A 136 18.50 -10.58 7.70
N LEU A 137 18.77 -9.43 7.09
CA LEU A 137 19.05 -9.29 5.67
C LEU A 137 20.44 -9.87 5.34
N LYS A 138 20.52 -10.69 4.29
CA LYS A 138 21.80 -11.20 3.78
C LYS A 138 22.67 -10.04 3.27
N PRO A 139 24.01 -10.18 3.24
CA PRO A 139 24.89 -9.18 2.62
C PRO A 139 24.58 -8.92 1.14
N THR A 140 23.96 -9.88 0.46
CA THR A 140 23.49 -9.77 -0.93
C THR A 140 22.07 -9.24 -1.08
N GLY A 141 21.40 -8.99 0.03
CA GLY A 141 19.99 -8.65 0.06
C GLY A 141 19.72 -7.16 -0.10
N SER A 142 18.45 -6.89 -0.39
CA SER A 142 17.91 -5.56 -0.65
C SER A 142 16.74 -5.26 0.28
N ILE A 143 16.53 -3.99 0.59
CA ILE A 143 15.36 -3.51 1.33
C ILE A 143 14.67 -2.37 0.58
N TYR A 144 13.34 -2.45 0.51
CA TYR A 144 12.44 -1.41 0.01
C TYR A 144 11.56 -0.95 1.16
N LEU A 145 11.64 0.33 1.49
CA LEU A 145 10.80 0.97 2.48
C LEU A 145 9.87 1.94 1.78
N HIS A 146 8.57 1.70 1.86
CA HIS A 146 7.56 2.62 1.38
C HIS A 146 7.27 3.70 2.42
N CYS A 147 7.17 4.95 1.98
CA CYS A 147 6.96 6.12 2.82
C CYS A 147 6.12 7.16 2.09
N ASP A 148 5.23 7.82 2.83
CA ASP A 148 4.47 8.96 2.33
C ASP A 148 5.27 10.27 2.44
N SER A 149 4.62 11.40 2.14
CA SER A 149 5.26 12.72 2.21
C SER A 149 5.60 13.22 3.62
N HIS A 150 5.01 12.68 4.69
CA HIS A 150 5.20 13.18 6.05
C HIS A 150 6.52 12.66 6.63
N ALA A 151 6.75 11.35 6.58
CA ALA A 151 7.90 10.72 7.23
C ALA A 151 9.12 10.50 6.30
N ASN A 152 9.00 10.68 4.97
CA ASN A 152 10.05 10.33 4.01
C ASN A 152 11.44 10.90 4.35
N SER A 153 11.54 12.20 4.67
CA SER A 153 12.84 12.83 4.98
C SER A 153 13.50 12.22 6.22
N TYR A 154 12.72 11.96 7.27
CA TYR A 154 13.19 11.40 8.52
C TYR A 154 13.57 9.92 8.36
N LEU A 155 12.72 9.15 7.69
CA LEU A 155 12.99 7.75 7.35
C LEU A 155 14.22 7.63 6.44
N ARG A 156 14.44 8.58 5.52
CA ARG A 156 15.64 8.61 4.69
C ARG A 156 16.91 8.78 5.52
N MET A 157 16.92 9.73 6.46
CA MET A 157 18.05 9.92 7.37
C MET A 157 18.27 8.68 8.24
N LEU A 158 17.19 8.08 8.74
CA LEU A 158 17.25 6.87 9.55
C LEU A 158 17.80 5.69 8.75
N MET A 159 17.36 5.50 7.50
CA MET A 159 17.88 4.47 6.60
C MET A 159 19.36 4.69 6.27
N ASP A 160 19.81 5.94 6.09
CA ASP A 160 21.24 6.24 5.91
C ASP A 160 22.07 5.91 7.16
N ALA A 161 21.54 6.13 8.37
CA ALA A 161 22.20 5.74 9.61
C ALA A 161 22.22 4.20 9.78
N VAL A 162 21.10 3.54 9.53
CA VAL A 162 20.98 2.08 9.73
C VAL A 162 21.72 1.30 8.65
N PHE A 163 21.60 1.64 7.36
CA PHE A 163 22.14 0.88 6.23
C PHE A 163 23.41 1.47 5.63
N GLU A 164 23.91 2.59 6.15
CA GLU A 164 24.97 3.43 5.57
C GLU A 164 24.55 4.14 4.28
N ALA A 165 24.83 5.44 4.20
CA ALA A 165 24.51 6.26 3.02
C ALA A 165 25.12 5.71 1.71
N GLY A 166 26.27 5.04 1.80
CA GLY A 166 26.96 4.41 0.67
C GLY A 166 26.20 3.24 0.04
N ASN A 167 25.16 2.73 0.71
CA ASN A 167 24.32 1.61 0.25
C ASN A 167 22.96 2.05 -0.30
N PHE A 168 22.62 3.34 -0.25
CA PHE A 168 21.44 3.87 -0.93
C PHE A 168 21.54 3.67 -2.45
N ARG A 169 20.52 3.08 -3.08
CA ARG A 169 20.50 2.84 -4.54
C ARG A 169 19.65 3.86 -5.27
N SER A 170 18.41 4.04 -4.85
CA SER A 170 17.47 4.95 -5.50
C SER A 170 16.28 5.31 -4.62
N GLN A 171 15.75 6.51 -4.84
CA GLN A 171 14.44 6.92 -4.36
C GLN A 171 13.48 6.79 -5.54
N ILE A 172 12.49 5.92 -5.40
CA ILE A 172 11.51 5.62 -6.44
C ILE A 172 10.23 6.40 -6.11
N THR A 173 9.83 7.29 -7.02
CA THR A 173 8.56 8.02 -6.93
C THR A 173 7.49 7.23 -7.65
N TRP A 174 6.50 6.74 -6.91
CA TRP A 174 5.38 6.00 -7.46
C TRP A 174 4.13 6.87 -7.48
N ARG A 175 3.45 6.94 -8.63
CA ARG A 175 2.17 7.63 -8.76
C ARG A 175 1.03 6.75 -8.25
N ARG A 176 0.52 7.08 -7.06
CA ARG A 176 -0.58 6.38 -6.39
C ARG A 176 -1.98 6.90 -6.69
N ALA A 177 -2.09 8.09 -7.29
CA ALA A 177 -3.37 8.71 -7.59
C ALA A 177 -3.34 9.45 -8.94
N ILE A 178 -4.53 9.70 -9.50
CA ILE A 178 -4.69 10.58 -10.66
C ILE A 178 -4.70 12.05 -10.21
N ALA A 179 -4.59 12.97 -11.17
CA ALA A 179 -4.63 14.39 -10.87
C ALA A 179 -5.92 14.79 -10.12
N HIS A 180 -5.76 15.58 -9.05
CA HIS A 180 -6.85 16.16 -8.27
C HIS A 180 -6.74 17.68 -8.25
N ASN A 181 -7.89 18.36 -8.20
CA ASN A 181 -7.95 19.81 -8.16
C ASN A 181 -7.79 20.32 -6.72
N ASP A 182 -6.57 20.24 -6.19
CA ASP A 182 -6.21 20.81 -4.90
C ASP A 182 -6.11 22.33 -5.01
N ALA A 183 -7.11 23.06 -4.51
CA ALA A 183 -7.26 24.49 -4.75
C ALA A 183 -6.14 25.40 -4.17
N ARG A 184 -5.26 24.88 -3.32
CA ARG A 184 -4.25 25.68 -2.58
C ARG A 184 -2.82 25.15 -2.68
N ARG A 185 -2.58 24.03 -3.38
CA ARG A 185 -1.26 23.38 -3.47
C ARG A 185 -1.17 22.46 -4.69
N TYR A 186 0.03 21.98 -4.99
CA TYR A 186 0.19 20.86 -5.92
C TYR A 186 -0.50 19.61 -5.38
N GLY A 187 -1.25 18.92 -6.24
CA GLY A 187 -1.95 17.69 -5.86
C GLY A 187 -0.96 16.61 -5.43
N ASN A 188 -1.14 16.07 -4.22
CA ASN A 188 -0.29 14.99 -3.73
C ASN A 188 -0.78 13.65 -4.29
N ILE A 189 -0.13 13.19 -5.37
CA ILE A 189 -0.50 11.99 -6.11
C ILE A 189 0.57 10.91 -6.10
N THR A 190 1.66 11.13 -5.36
CA THR A 190 2.83 10.25 -5.36
C THR A 190 3.22 9.84 -3.96
N ASP A 191 3.65 8.59 -3.81
CA ASP A 191 4.37 8.12 -2.63
C ASP A 191 5.81 7.76 -3.04
N THR A 192 6.66 7.51 -2.04
CA THR A 192 8.09 7.23 -2.22
C THR A 192 8.44 5.83 -1.75
N LEU A 193 9.31 5.14 -2.49
CA LEU A 193 10.01 3.94 -2.01
C LEU A 193 11.51 4.21 -1.93
N LEU A 194 12.08 3.99 -0.76
CA LEU A 194 13.53 4.03 -0.52
C LEU A 194 14.12 2.65 -0.78
N TYR A 195 15.09 2.56 -1.69
CA TYR A 195 15.78 1.32 -2.03
C TYR A 195 17.23 1.34 -1.52
N TYR A 196 17.56 0.41 -0.63
CA TYR A 196 18.90 0.15 -0.11
C TYR A 196 19.32 -1.31 -0.32
N VAL A 197 20.63 -1.54 -0.29
CA VAL A 197 21.25 -2.87 -0.27
C VAL A 197 22.02 -3.06 1.04
N ASN A 198 22.28 -4.29 1.48
CA ASN A 198 23.03 -4.52 2.72
C ASN A 198 24.56 -4.52 2.52
N GLY A 199 25.03 -4.74 1.28
CA GLY A 199 26.44 -4.90 0.99
C GLY A 199 26.82 -4.53 -0.44
N SER A 200 28.11 -4.63 -0.73
CA SER A 200 28.71 -4.21 -2.01
C SER A 200 28.34 -5.13 -3.19
N ARG A 201 27.95 -6.38 -2.91
CA ARG A 201 27.40 -7.32 -3.89
C ARG A 201 25.95 -7.52 -3.55
N PHE A 202 25.04 -7.40 -4.51
CA PHE A 202 23.60 -7.53 -4.29
C PHE A 202 22.91 -8.06 -5.56
N THR A 203 21.71 -8.61 -5.38
CA THR A 203 20.88 -9.09 -6.49
C THR A 203 20.23 -7.91 -7.22
N TRP A 204 20.43 -7.82 -8.54
CA TRP A 204 19.76 -6.84 -9.39
C TRP A 204 19.46 -7.41 -10.78
N ASN A 205 18.18 -7.54 -11.08
CA ASN A 205 17.62 -8.13 -12.30
C ASN A 205 16.90 -7.06 -13.12
N GLY A 206 17.55 -5.92 -13.38
CA GLY A 206 16.94 -4.78 -14.07
C GLY A 206 16.32 -5.11 -15.44
N VAL A 207 16.85 -6.12 -16.15
CA VAL A 207 16.28 -6.62 -17.42
C VAL A 207 14.89 -7.23 -17.24
N ALA A 208 14.66 -7.95 -16.13
CA ALA A 208 13.38 -8.61 -15.86
C ALA A 208 12.22 -7.63 -15.61
N VAL A 209 12.57 -6.37 -15.34
CA VAL A 209 11.62 -5.29 -15.02
C VAL A 209 11.77 -4.09 -15.96
N SER A 210 12.45 -4.29 -17.08
CA SER A 210 12.61 -3.27 -18.11
C SER A 210 11.31 -3.12 -18.89
N GLU A 211 10.98 -1.88 -19.23
CA GLU A 211 9.73 -1.54 -19.91
C GLU A 211 9.89 -1.73 -21.41
N PRO A 212 9.07 -2.55 -22.09
CA PRO A 212 9.14 -2.71 -23.53
C PRO A 212 8.97 -1.37 -24.23
N LYS A 213 9.78 -1.14 -25.27
CA LYS A 213 9.61 0.03 -26.12
C LYS A 213 8.38 -0.12 -27.00
N THR A 214 7.67 0.97 -27.22
CA THR A 214 6.56 1.00 -28.18
C THR A 214 7.07 0.75 -29.59
N ALA A 215 6.19 0.33 -30.51
CA ALA A 215 6.56 0.13 -31.91
C ALA A 215 7.19 1.39 -32.55
N GLU A 216 6.69 2.58 -32.18
CA GLU A 216 7.20 3.87 -32.63
C GLU A 216 8.60 4.16 -32.06
N GLN A 217 8.81 3.88 -30.77
CA GLN A 217 10.12 4.00 -30.13
C GLN A 217 11.13 3.03 -30.73
N LEU A 218 10.73 1.79 -31.01
CA LEU A 218 11.57 0.79 -31.68
C LEU A 218 11.93 1.23 -33.10
N ALA A 219 10.96 1.72 -33.88
CA ALA A 219 11.20 2.20 -35.24
C ALA A 219 12.18 3.39 -35.26
N THR A 220 12.08 4.29 -34.27
CA THR A 220 12.99 5.43 -34.14
C THR A 220 14.39 4.99 -33.66
N ALA A 221 14.45 4.06 -32.70
CA ALA A 221 15.71 3.60 -32.13
C ALA A 221 16.51 2.68 -33.07
N TYR A 222 15.82 1.95 -33.96
CA TYR A 222 16.40 0.96 -34.88
C TYR A 222 16.05 1.27 -36.34
N PRO A 223 16.62 2.35 -36.92
CA PRO A 223 16.23 2.86 -38.23
C PRO A 223 16.74 2.03 -39.42
N SER A 224 17.74 1.17 -39.22
CA SER A 224 18.33 0.33 -40.28
C SER A 224 17.73 -1.06 -40.29
N ARG A 225 17.79 -1.77 -41.42
CA ARG A 225 17.30 -3.14 -41.57
C ARG A 225 18.23 -3.99 -42.43
N ASP A 226 18.36 -5.26 -42.08
CA ASP A 226 18.94 -6.30 -42.93
C ASP A 226 18.09 -7.58 -42.83
N GLU A 227 18.61 -8.71 -43.35
CA GLU A 227 17.93 -10.01 -43.37
C GLU A 227 17.52 -10.52 -41.98
N ARG A 228 18.19 -10.07 -40.91
CA ARG A 228 17.83 -10.42 -39.51
C ARG A 228 16.85 -9.45 -38.87
N GLY A 229 16.51 -8.36 -39.56
CA GLY A 229 15.51 -7.39 -39.10
C GLY A 229 16.08 -6.02 -38.77
N ALA A 230 15.35 -5.28 -37.93
CA ALA A 230 15.68 -3.91 -37.59
C ALA A 230 16.89 -3.83 -36.65
N TYR A 231 17.82 -2.93 -36.94
CA TYR A 231 19.02 -2.72 -36.16
C TYR A 231 19.42 -1.24 -36.10
N ARG A 232 20.32 -0.94 -35.17
CA ARG A 232 21.05 0.33 -35.08
C ARG A 232 22.54 0.04 -35.00
N THR A 233 23.35 0.96 -35.50
CA THR A 233 24.80 0.87 -35.37
C THR A 233 25.21 1.53 -34.05
N SER A 234 26.00 0.82 -33.25
CA SER A 234 26.55 1.30 -31.98
C SER A 234 28.07 1.26 -31.98
N ASP A 235 28.70 2.08 -31.15
CA ASP A 235 30.15 2.13 -31.03
C ASP A 235 30.73 0.77 -30.61
N LEU A 236 31.78 0.33 -31.31
CA LEU A 236 32.59 -0.85 -30.94
C LEU A 236 33.75 -0.50 -30.01
N THR A 237 33.83 0.76 -29.56
CA THR A 237 34.98 1.29 -28.83
C THR A 237 34.56 2.01 -27.55
N GLY A 238 35.39 1.92 -26.52
CA GLY A 238 35.20 2.58 -25.24
C GLY A 238 36.38 3.49 -24.88
N ALA A 239 36.16 4.37 -23.91
CA ALA A 239 37.25 5.03 -23.18
C ALA A 239 37.70 4.12 -22.02
N GLY A 240 39.00 4.00 -21.76
CA GLY A 240 39.50 3.11 -20.72
C GLY A 240 40.91 2.60 -21.00
N THR A 241 41.31 1.55 -20.27
CA THR A 241 42.65 0.91 -20.33
C THR A 241 42.96 0.41 -21.74
N ARG A 242 44.11 0.83 -22.26
CA ARG A 242 44.55 0.61 -23.66
C ARG A 242 45.70 -0.39 -23.74
N GLU A 243 46.05 -0.99 -22.62
CA GLU A 243 47.12 -1.97 -22.49
C GLU A 243 46.57 -3.35 -22.83
N GLY A 244 47.22 -4.04 -23.78
CA GLY A 244 46.82 -5.35 -24.26
C GLY A 244 46.07 -5.35 -25.59
N GLU A 245 45.47 -6.50 -25.92
CA GLU A 245 44.86 -6.79 -27.23
C GLU A 245 43.71 -5.83 -27.62
N SER A 246 42.95 -5.34 -26.64
CA SER A 246 41.86 -4.38 -26.88
C SER A 246 42.34 -3.03 -27.42
N GLY A 247 43.60 -2.66 -27.18
CA GLY A 247 44.22 -1.46 -27.73
C GLY A 247 44.92 -1.68 -29.07
N GLN A 248 44.99 -2.92 -29.57
CA GLN A 248 45.69 -3.21 -30.83
C GLN A 248 44.79 -2.94 -32.04
N ALA A 249 45.43 -2.55 -33.15
CA ALA A 249 44.73 -2.34 -34.40
C ALA A 249 44.10 -3.64 -34.92
N TRP A 250 42.89 -3.55 -35.44
CA TRP A 250 42.17 -4.68 -36.03
C TRP A 250 41.71 -4.31 -37.44
N ARG A 251 42.06 -5.12 -38.45
CA ARG A 251 41.72 -4.93 -39.87
C ARG A 251 41.94 -3.51 -40.41
N GLY A 252 43.05 -2.88 -40.00
CA GLY A 252 43.44 -1.53 -40.44
C GLY A 252 42.83 -0.38 -39.62
N TYR A 253 42.03 -0.68 -38.60
CA TYR A 253 41.48 0.31 -37.68
C TYR A 253 42.32 0.38 -36.39
N ASP A 254 43.00 1.50 -36.18
CA ASP A 254 43.83 1.76 -34.99
C ASP A 254 43.07 2.61 -33.96
N VAL A 255 42.37 1.94 -33.04
CA VAL A 255 41.58 2.58 -31.97
C VAL A 255 42.45 3.38 -30.98
N ASN A 256 43.71 2.99 -30.81
CA ASN A 256 44.61 3.61 -29.84
C ASN A 256 45.07 4.99 -30.31
N ALA A 257 45.26 5.18 -31.62
CA ALA A 257 45.52 6.49 -32.22
C ALA A 257 44.44 7.54 -31.90
N ARG A 258 43.24 7.13 -31.46
CA ARG A 258 42.16 8.01 -30.99
C ARG A 258 41.89 7.96 -29.49
N GLY A 259 42.78 7.34 -28.71
CA GLY A 259 42.64 7.20 -27.27
C GLY A 259 41.48 6.30 -26.82
N ARG A 260 41.09 5.34 -27.66
CA ARG A 260 40.01 4.38 -27.42
C ARG A 260 40.56 2.95 -27.40
N HIS A 261 39.75 2.00 -26.96
CA HIS A 261 40.03 0.56 -27.09
C HIS A 261 38.77 -0.17 -27.56
N TRP A 262 38.90 -1.39 -28.07
CA TRP A 262 37.77 -2.24 -28.42
C TRP A 262 36.96 -2.59 -27.16
N ALA A 263 35.65 -2.34 -27.21
CA ALA A 263 34.72 -2.51 -26.11
C ALA A 263 33.52 -3.37 -26.57
N LEU A 264 33.75 -4.68 -26.61
CA LEU A 264 32.79 -5.65 -27.13
C LEU A 264 31.79 -6.07 -26.04
N PRO A 265 30.55 -6.45 -26.40
CA PRO A 265 29.61 -7.02 -25.44
C PRO A 265 30.21 -8.27 -24.78
N ARG A 266 30.31 -8.27 -23.45
CA ARG A 266 30.79 -9.41 -22.65
C ARG A 266 29.76 -9.81 -21.59
N ASP A 267 29.41 -8.87 -20.72
CA ASP A 267 28.52 -9.10 -19.57
C ASP A 267 27.26 -8.23 -19.73
N SER A 268 26.50 -8.47 -20.80
CA SER A 268 25.29 -7.69 -21.11
C SER A 268 24.20 -8.59 -21.68
N SER A 269 22.95 -8.16 -21.59
CA SER A 269 21.81 -8.84 -22.23
C SER A 269 22.04 -9.05 -23.73
N TYR A 270 22.68 -8.09 -24.40
CA TYR A 270 23.03 -8.21 -25.81
C TYR A 270 24.07 -9.31 -26.08
N ALA A 271 25.04 -9.49 -25.18
CA ALA A 271 26.03 -10.59 -25.28
C ALA A 271 25.37 -11.97 -25.12
N LEU A 272 24.41 -12.09 -24.18
CA LEU A 272 23.60 -13.29 -23.99
C LEU A 272 22.76 -13.57 -25.24
N TRP A 273 22.13 -12.55 -25.82
CA TRP A 273 21.35 -12.70 -27.05
C TRP A 273 22.21 -13.16 -28.23
N ILE A 274 23.42 -12.61 -28.40
CA ILE A 274 24.36 -13.09 -29.43
C ILE A 274 24.69 -14.57 -29.19
N ALA A 275 25.01 -14.95 -27.96
CA ALA A 275 25.40 -16.31 -27.61
C ALA A 275 24.29 -17.33 -27.87
N SER A 276 23.04 -16.95 -27.60
CA SER A 276 21.88 -17.83 -27.75
C SER A 276 21.33 -17.90 -29.18
N ASN A 277 21.45 -16.82 -29.96
CA ASN A 277 20.74 -16.70 -31.25
C ASN A 277 21.64 -16.69 -32.48
N ILE A 278 22.92 -16.29 -32.34
CA ILE A 278 23.79 -16.06 -33.51
C ILE A 278 25.08 -16.86 -33.42
N ILE A 279 25.80 -16.78 -32.31
CA ILE A 279 27.13 -17.37 -32.15
C ILE A 279 27.14 -18.26 -30.90
N PRO A 280 26.76 -19.54 -31.02
CA PRO A 280 26.91 -20.49 -29.93
C PRO A 280 28.36 -20.50 -29.44
N GLY A 281 28.57 -20.30 -28.14
CA GLY A 281 29.92 -20.21 -27.56
C GLY A 281 30.51 -18.79 -27.51
N TYR A 282 29.78 -17.75 -27.88
CA TYR A 282 30.28 -16.36 -27.90
C TYR A 282 30.91 -15.90 -26.57
N LEU A 283 30.32 -16.30 -25.43
CA LEU A 283 30.80 -15.90 -24.11
C LEU A 283 32.13 -16.58 -23.73
N GLN A 284 32.45 -17.70 -24.38
CA GLN A 284 33.66 -18.49 -24.16
C GLN A 284 34.86 -17.98 -24.98
N ILE A 285 34.63 -17.08 -25.94
CA ILE A 285 35.70 -16.47 -26.73
C ILE A 285 36.48 -15.49 -25.84
N GLY A 286 37.69 -15.87 -25.43
CA GLY A 286 38.52 -15.08 -24.52
C GLY A 286 39.23 -13.89 -25.19
N GLY A 287 39.70 -14.05 -26.43
CA GLY A 287 40.44 -13.04 -27.19
C GLY A 287 39.55 -11.93 -27.74
N VAL A 288 40.04 -10.69 -27.70
CA VAL A 288 39.31 -9.52 -28.18
C VAL A 288 39.24 -9.52 -29.70
N HIS A 289 40.34 -9.84 -30.40
CA HIS A 289 40.34 -9.91 -31.86
C HIS A 289 39.60 -11.13 -32.36
N ASP A 290 39.73 -12.29 -31.69
CA ASP A 290 38.93 -13.48 -32.00
C ASP A 290 37.42 -13.18 -31.92
N ARG A 291 37.01 -12.39 -30.92
CA ARG A 291 35.62 -11.97 -30.77
C ARG A 291 35.20 -10.97 -31.85
N LEU A 292 36.06 -10.02 -32.23
CA LEU A 292 35.82 -9.14 -33.36
C LEU A 292 35.65 -9.93 -34.67
N ASP A 293 36.54 -10.89 -34.92
CA ASP A 293 36.48 -11.74 -36.12
C ASP A 293 35.21 -12.61 -36.12
N ALA A 294 34.81 -13.15 -34.96
CA ALA A 294 33.55 -13.88 -34.84
C ALA A 294 32.33 -12.99 -35.14
N LEU A 295 32.29 -11.77 -34.59
CA LEU A 295 31.24 -10.80 -34.88
C LEU A 295 31.22 -10.40 -36.37
N ASP A 296 32.39 -10.17 -36.96
CA ASP A 296 32.55 -9.81 -38.38
C ASP A 296 32.08 -10.93 -39.31
N ALA A 297 32.53 -12.16 -39.04
CA ALA A 297 32.18 -13.35 -39.82
C ALA A 297 30.67 -13.63 -39.81
N HIS A 298 29.97 -13.27 -38.73
CA HIS A 298 28.52 -13.39 -38.63
C HIS A 298 27.79 -12.11 -39.07
N GLY A 299 28.46 -11.13 -39.66
CA GLY A 299 27.83 -9.92 -40.21
C GLY A 299 27.24 -8.98 -39.14
N LEU A 300 27.71 -9.08 -37.89
CA LEU A 300 27.33 -8.20 -36.78
C LEU A 300 28.12 -6.88 -36.79
N ILE A 301 29.17 -6.78 -37.59
CA ILE A 301 29.93 -5.54 -37.78
C ILE A 301 29.43 -4.84 -39.05
N HIS A 302 29.00 -3.59 -38.88
CA HIS A 302 28.72 -2.69 -39.98
C HIS A 302 30.01 -1.97 -40.37
N HIS A 303 30.49 -2.23 -41.59
CA HIS A 303 31.63 -1.54 -42.20
C HIS A 303 31.14 -0.37 -43.05
N PRO A 304 31.26 0.89 -42.58
CA PRO A 304 30.93 2.04 -43.39
C PRO A 304 32.00 2.32 -44.46
N ASN A 305 31.73 3.26 -45.36
CA ASN A 305 32.70 3.73 -46.35
C ASN A 305 34.00 4.24 -45.70
N ARG A 306 35.11 4.20 -46.46
CA ARG A 306 36.46 4.56 -46.01
C ARG A 306 36.48 5.85 -45.17
N GLY A 307 37.04 5.77 -43.96
CA GLY A 307 37.23 6.89 -43.04
C GLY A 307 36.26 6.94 -41.86
N VAL A 308 35.21 6.13 -41.88
CA VAL A 308 34.26 5.96 -40.77
C VAL A 308 34.55 4.63 -40.05
N TRP A 309 34.36 4.59 -38.73
CA TRP A 309 34.69 3.43 -37.91
C TRP A 309 33.69 2.30 -38.06
N PRO A 310 34.13 1.03 -37.96
CA PRO A 310 33.21 -0.08 -37.86
C PRO A 310 32.34 0.10 -36.62
N GLY A 311 31.07 -0.25 -36.74
CA GLY A 311 30.12 -0.22 -35.63
C GLY A 311 29.45 -1.56 -35.46
N LEU A 312 29.00 -1.84 -34.23
CA LEU A 312 28.27 -3.05 -33.90
C LEU A 312 26.81 -2.85 -34.27
N LYS A 313 26.27 -3.73 -35.12
CA LYS A 313 24.83 -3.83 -35.32
C LYS A 313 24.19 -4.34 -34.04
N ARG A 314 23.26 -3.58 -33.48
CA ARG A 314 22.38 -3.99 -32.38
C ARG A 314 20.98 -4.17 -32.91
N TYR A 315 20.45 -5.38 -32.81
CA TYR A 315 19.12 -5.73 -33.32
C TYR A 315 18.02 -5.37 -32.32
N ALA A 316 16.89 -4.93 -32.86
CA ALA A 316 15.68 -4.60 -32.09
C ALA A 316 15.11 -5.81 -31.34
N GLU A 317 15.25 -7.01 -31.90
CA GLU A 317 14.84 -8.27 -31.26
C GLU A 317 15.60 -8.56 -29.94
N ALA A 318 16.80 -8.02 -29.81
CA ALA A 318 17.60 -8.13 -28.59
C ALA A 318 17.38 -6.98 -27.60
N ASP A 319 16.48 -6.04 -27.93
CA ASP A 319 16.19 -4.90 -27.07
C ASP A 319 15.40 -5.39 -25.86
N THR A 320 16.02 -5.29 -24.69
CA THR A 320 15.38 -5.68 -23.43
C THR A 320 14.47 -4.61 -22.86
N GLY A 321 14.12 -3.58 -23.62
CA GLY A 321 13.34 -2.44 -23.14
C GLY A 321 14.18 -1.32 -22.51
N ASN A 322 13.48 -0.35 -21.95
CA ASN A 322 14.06 0.70 -21.14
C ASN A 322 14.38 0.14 -19.76
N PRO A 323 15.61 0.34 -19.23
CA PRO A 323 15.91 -0.01 -17.85
C PRO A 323 14.88 0.60 -16.89
N PRO A 324 14.59 -0.06 -15.76
CA PRO A 324 13.64 0.47 -14.78
C PRO A 324 14.07 1.87 -14.34
N GLN A 325 13.12 2.80 -14.37
CA GLN A 325 13.32 4.18 -13.95
C GLN A 325 12.87 4.38 -12.50
N ASN A 326 13.36 5.44 -11.88
CA ASN A 326 12.96 5.83 -10.53
C ASN A 326 11.64 6.63 -10.49
N LEU A 327 10.96 6.76 -11.62
CA LEU A 327 9.59 7.28 -11.72
C LEU A 327 8.69 6.15 -12.22
N VAL A 328 7.78 5.70 -11.36
CA VAL A 328 6.84 4.61 -11.67
C VAL A 328 5.44 5.21 -11.80
N LEU A 329 4.91 5.21 -13.03
CA LEU A 329 3.61 5.80 -13.34
C LEU A 329 2.46 4.78 -13.33
N ASP A 330 2.78 3.50 -13.31
CA ASP A 330 1.85 2.37 -13.42
C ASP A 330 1.75 1.57 -12.11
N PRO A 331 0.63 0.85 -11.88
CA PRO A 331 -0.57 0.82 -12.71
C PRO A 331 -1.38 2.13 -12.61
N THR A 332 -1.76 2.67 -13.76
CA THR A 332 -2.60 3.88 -13.88
C THR A 332 -4.05 3.72 -13.36
N GLY A 333 -4.46 2.51 -12.96
CA GLY A 333 -5.85 2.16 -12.66
C GLY A 333 -6.17 1.73 -11.23
N PHE A 334 -5.18 1.52 -10.36
CA PHE A 334 -5.42 1.09 -8.97
C PHE A 334 -6.07 2.18 -8.10
N THR A 335 -6.15 3.40 -8.63
CA THR A 335 -6.66 4.60 -7.95
C THR A 335 -8.18 4.68 -7.92
N ASN A 336 -8.84 3.88 -8.75
CA ASN A 336 -10.28 3.71 -8.69
C ASN A 336 -10.49 2.43 -7.90
N TYR A 337 -11.16 2.51 -6.75
CA TYR A 337 -11.71 1.39 -5.96
C TYR A 337 -12.75 0.57 -6.77
N SER A 338 -12.45 0.32 -8.03
CA SER A 338 -13.23 -0.43 -8.99
C SER A 338 -13.05 -1.89 -8.65
N THR A 339 -14.11 -2.47 -8.10
CA THR A 339 -14.26 -3.91 -7.89
C THR A 339 -14.29 -4.70 -9.20
N SER A 340 -14.35 -4.02 -10.36
CA SER A 340 -14.50 -4.64 -11.68
C SER A 340 -13.22 -5.36 -12.16
N GLY A 341 -12.05 -5.06 -11.60
CA GLY A 341 -10.76 -5.64 -12.00
C GLY A 341 -10.32 -6.91 -11.23
N GLY A 342 -11.06 -7.33 -10.19
CA GLY A 342 -10.77 -8.55 -9.43
C GLY A 342 -9.56 -8.51 -8.48
N GLU A 343 -8.65 -7.53 -8.60
CA GLU A 343 -7.46 -7.40 -7.74
C GLU A 343 -7.74 -6.73 -6.38
N TYR A 344 -8.67 -5.78 -6.33
CA TYR A 344 -8.98 -5.03 -5.11
C TYR A 344 -9.76 -5.90 -4.12
N SER A 345 -9.21 -6.06 -2.92
CA SER A 345 -9.74 -6.97 -1.91
C SER A 345 -10.68 -6.29 -0.89
N GLY A 346 -10.85 -4.97 -0.97
CA GLY A 346 -11.61 -4.19 0.01
C GLY A 346 -10.78 -3.58 1.15
N TYR A 347 -9.47 -3.78 1.16
CA TYR A 347 -8.55 -3.19 2.14
C TYR A 347 -8.12 -1.78 1.68
N SER A 348 -8.43 -0.76 2.48
CA SER A 348 -8.32 0.66 2.09
C SER A 348 -6.91 1.10 1.67
N THR A 349 -5.88 0.55 2.28
CA THR A 349 -4.48 0.88 1.99
C THR A 349 -3.76 -0.16 1.14
N GLN A 350 -4.50 -1.07 0.48
CA GLN A 350 -3.90 -2.07 -0.40
C GLN A 350 -3.01 -1.42 -1.46
N LYS A 351 -1.83 -1.98 -1.66
CA LYS A 351 -0.95 -1.59 -2.78
C LYS A 351 -1.17 -2.49 -3.99
N PRO A 352 -0.95 -1.97 -5.22
CA PRO A 352 -1.06 -2.77 -6.43
C PRO A 352 -0.03 -3.89 -6.45
N LEU A 353 -0.45 -5.05 -6.91
CA LEU A 353 0.37 -6.25 -7.00
C LEU A 353 1.52 -6.07 -8.00
N GLU A 354 1.26 -5.41 -9.13
CA GLU A 354 2.27 -5.13 -10.17
C GLU A 354 3.46 -4.33 -9.63
N LEU A 355 3.23 -3.42 -8.67
CA LEU A 355 4.31 -2.64 -8.04
C LEU A 355 5.25 -3.56 -7.25
N TYR A 356 4.69 -4.48 -6.46
CA TYR A 356 5.48 -5.42 -5.66
C TYR A 356 6.10 -6.53 -6.52
N GLU A 357 5.40 -7.00 -7.56
CA GLU A 357 5.98 -7.94 -8.52
C GLU A 357 7.19 -7.32 -9.23
N ARG A 358 7.15 -6.02 -9.55
CA ARG A 358 8.30 -5.26 -10.08
C ARG A 358 9.45 -5.23 -9.08
N ILE A 359 9.20 -4.88 -7.82
CA ILE A 359 10.25 -4.83 -6.78
C ILE A 359 10.90 -6.20 -6.57
N ILE A 360 10.08 -7.25 -6.44
CA ILE A 360 10.54 -8.61 -6.17
C ILE A 360 11.32 -9.17 -7.35
N ASN A 361 10.85 -8.98 -8.59
CA ASN A 361 11.61 -9.42 -9.76
C ASN A 361 12.94 -8.68 -9.90
N ALA A 362 13.00 -7.38 -9.57
CA ALA A 362 14.22 -6.59 -9.68
C ALA A 362 15.29 -7.01 -8.68
N SER A 363 14.92 -7.47 -7.48
CA SER A 363 15.86 -7.60 -6.35
C SER A 363 15.88 -8.98 -5.70
N SER A 364 15.29 -10.00 -6.34
CA SER A 364 15.35 -11.39 -5.90
C SER A 364 15.27 -12.37 -7.08
N ASN A 365 15.63 -13.63 -6.85
CA ASN A 365 15.50 -14.75 -7.77
C ASN A 365 14.45 -15.77 -7.27
N PRO A 366 13.91 -16.64 -8.14
CA PRO A 366 13.08 -17.75 -7.69
C PRO A 366 13.77 -18.58 -6.60
N GLY A 367 13.03 -18.90 -5.54
CA GLY A 367 13.53 -19.59 -4.34
C GLY A 367 14.14 -18.69 -3.25
N ASP A 368 14.43 -17.42 -3.54
CA ASP A 368 14.87 -16.45 -2.53
C ASP A 368 13.76 -16.18 -1.50
N VAL A 369 14.14 -15.74 -0.29
CA VAL A 369 13.22 -15.45 0.81
C VAL A 369 12.87 -13.96 0.86
N VAL A 370 11.57 -13.66 0.76
CA VAL A 370 11.01 -12.30 0.88
C VAL A 370 10.36 -12.11 2.26
N LEU A 371 10.66 -11.00 2.93
CA LEU A 371 10.08 -10.63 4.23
C LEU A 371 9.25 -9.35 4.15
N ASP A 372 8.08 -9.38 4.77
CA ASP A 372 7.24 -8.20 5.03
C ASP A 372 6.74 -8.19 6.49
N ILE A 373 7.21 -7.25 7.28
CA ILE A 373 6.87 -7.12 8.71
C ILE A 373 5.69 -6.16 9.00
N PHE A 374 5.06 -5.64 7.95
CA PHE A 374 3.85 -4.82 8.00
C PHE A 374 2.86 -5.36 6.95
N ALA A 375 2.55 -6.65 7.05
CA ALA A 375 1.95 -7.40 5.95
C ALA A 375 0.62 -6.83 5.45
N GLY A 376 -0.20 -6.24 6.32
CA GLY A 376 -1.49 -5.64 6.01
C GLY A 376 -2.38 -6.57 5.18
N CYS A 377 -2.65 -6.18 3.93
CA CYS A 377 -3.43 -6.98 2.99
C CYS A 377 -2.65 -8.10 2.27
N ALA A 378 -1.42 -8.38 2.72
CA ALA A 378 -0.50 -9.39 2.22
C ALA A 378 -0.09 -9.26 0.74
N THR A 379 -0.02 -8.04 0.18
CA THR A 379 0.39 -7.84 -1.22
C THR A 379 1.79 -8.39 -1.48
N THR A 380 2.75 -8.17 -0.59
CA THR A 380 4.13 -8.66 -0.74
C THR A 380 4.20 -10.19 -0.79
N ALA A 381 3.51 -10.87 0.13
CA ALA A 381 3.45 -12.33 0.19
C ALA A 381 2.81 -12.93 -1.07
N VAL A 382 1.69 -12.34 -1.54
CA VAL A 382 1.00 -12.78 -2.77
C VAL A 382 1.91 -12.61 -4.00
N ALA A 383 2.62 -11.48 -4.12
CA ALA A 383 3.55 -11.24 -5.22
C ALA A 383 4.73 -12.22 -5.18
N ALA A 384 5.30 -12.45 -4.00
CA ALA A 384 6.42 -13.38 -3.82
C ALA A 384 6.01 -14.81 -4.22
N GLU A 385 4.85 -15.28 -3.78
CA GLU A 385 4.31 -16.61 -4.12
C GLU A 385 4.14 -16.76 -5.64
N ARG A 386 3.48 -15.81 -6.31
CA ARG A 386 3.26 -15.83 -7.77
C ARG A 386 4.56 -15.89 -8.57
N LEU A 387 5.58 -15.24 -8.04
CA LEU A 387 6.91 -15.19 -8.64
C LEU A 387 7.79 -16.38 -8.24
N GLY A 388 7.29 -17.34 -7.46
CA GLY A 388 8.05 -18.53 -7.05
C GLY A 388 9.15 -18.24 -6.04
N ARG A 389 8.97 -17.22 -5.19
CA ARG A 389 9.84 -16.93 -4.04
C ARG A 389 9.28 -17.59 -2.79
N GLN A 390 10.15 -17.85 -1.83
CA GLN A 390 9.72 -18.13 -0.46
C GLN A 390 9.30 -16.81 0.19
N TRP A 391 8.35 -16.86 1.11
CA TRP A 391 7.94 -15.66 1.84
C TRP A 391 7.63 -15.94 3.31
N VAL A 392 7.90 -14.91 4.10
CA VAL A 392 7.57 -14.83 5.52
C VAL A 392 7.01 -13.44 5.75
N ALA A 393 5.96 -13.33 6.55
CA ALA A 393 5.30 -12.07 6.84
C ALA A 393 4.92 -11.97 8.31
N CYS A 394 4.74 -10.73 8.79
CA CYS A 394 4.25 -10.44 10.13
C CYS A 394 3.27 -9.27 10.08
N ASP A 395 2.22 -9.35 10.89
CA ASP A 395 1.35 -8.21 11.18
C ASP A 395 0.76 -8.36 12.58
N MET A 396 0.46 -7.25 13.24
CA MET A 396 -0.20 -7.28 14.54
C MET A 396 -1.72 -7.48 14.40
N ALA A 397 -2.29 -7.08 13.26
CA ALA A 397 -3.71 -7.18 12.97
C ALA A 397 -4.06 -8.59 12.49
N TYR A 398 -4.98 -9.24 13.21
CA TYR A 398 -5.52 -10.54 12.81
C TYR A 398 -6.17 -10.51 11.42
N ARG A 399 -6.68 -9.35 11.01
CA ARG A 399 -7.23 -9.12 9.67
C ARG A 399 -6.25 -9.47 8.56
N ALA A 400 -4.94 -9.29 8.75
CA ALA A 400 -3.95 -9.64 7.73
C ALA A 400 -4.01 -11.13 7.35
N TRP A 401 -4.26 -12.00 8.33
CA TRP A 401 -4.44 -13.43 8.14
C TRP A 401 -5.66 -13.75 7.29
N THR A 402 -6.82 -13.15 7.61
CA THR A 402 -8.05 -13.33 6.84
C THR A 402 -7.88 -12.84 5.39
N MET A 403 -7.22 -11.70 5.20
CA MET A 403 -6.94 -11.15 3.86
C MET A 403 -6.02 -12.07 3.05
N LEU A 404 -4.96 -12.60 3.67
CA LEU A 404 -4.06 -13.56 3.05
C LEU A 404 -4.83 -14.80 2.57
N LYS A 405 -5.60 -15.45 3.46
CA LYS A 405 -6.40 -16.64 3.10
C LYS A 405 -7.30 -16.38 1.90
N ARG A 406 -8.02 -15.26 1.91
CA ARG A 406 -8.93 -14.88 0.83
C ARG A 406 -8.19 -14.72 -0.49
N ARG A 407 -7.05 -14.02 -0.51
CA ARG A 407 -6.26 -13.79 -1.73
C ARG A 407 -5.65 -15.07 -2.28
N PHE A 408 -5.21 -15.99 -1.42
CA PHE A 408 -4.68 -17.28 -1.83
C PHE A 408 -5.78 -18.23 -2.33
N TYR A 409 -6.92 -18.29 -1.64
CA TYR A 409 -8.09 -19.07 -2.07
C TYR A 409 -8.62 -18.60 -3.44
N LEU A 410 -8.80 -17.30 -3.63
CA LEU A 410 -9.24 -16.73 -4.91
C LEU A 410 -8.23 -16.95 -6.04
N SER A 411 -6.95 -17.13 -5.70
CA SER A 411 -5.89 -17.42 -6.68
C SER A 411 -5.73 -18.92 -6.98
N GLY A 412 -6.57 -19.79 -6.39
CA GLY A 412 -6.58 -21.24 -6.64
C GLY A 412 -5.52 -22.03 -5.89
N TYR A 413 -4.84 -21.45 -4.89
CA TYR A 413 -3.87 -22.16 -4.06
C TYR A 413 -4.56 -22.96 -2.94
N ALA A 414 -4.08 -24.17 -2.67
CA ALA A 414 -4.60 -25.00 -1.59
C ALA A 414 -4.17 -24.45 -0.21
N LEU A 415 -5.15 -24.17 0.65
CA LEU A 415 -4.94 -23.73 2.04
C LEU A 415 -4.12 -24.73 2.88
N SER A 416 -4.10 -26.01 2.48
CA SER A 416 -3.34 -27.08 3.16
C SER A 416 -1.83 -26.87 3.16
N ASP A 417 -1.31 -26.03 2.26
CA ASP A 417 0.12 -25.78 2.15
C ASP A 417 0.57 -24.51 2.91
N MET A 418 -0.36 -23.83 3.57
CA MET A 418 -0.08 -22.71 4.46
C MET A 418 -0.02 -23.23 5.89
N THR A 419 1.11 -23.06 6.56
CA THR A 419 1.17 -23.34 7.98
C THR A 419 0.45 -22.21 8.72
N ASP A 420 -0.71 -22.52 9.32
CA ASP A 420 -1.31 -21.71 10.37
C ASP A 420 -0.38 -21.74 11.58
N SER A 421 0.70 -20.98 11.50
CA SER A 421 1.54 -20.69 12.64
C SER A 421 1.04 -19.41 13.27
N THR A 422 -0.25 -19.35 13.61
CA THR A 422 -0.58 -18.71 14.87
C THR A 422 0.19 -19.49 15.93
N PRO A 423 1.24 -18.93 16.55
CA PRO A 423 2.27 -19.79 17.09
C PRO A 423 1.84 -20.45 18.40
N LYS A 424 1.14 -21.59 18.37
CA LYS A 424 1.16 -22.49 19.53
C LYS A 424 2.60 -22.94 19.87
N ALA A 425 3.50 -22.88 18.89
CA ALA A 425 4.93 -23.19 19.06
C ALA A 425 5.83 -21.99 19.42
N LEU A 426 5.42 -20.72 19.23
CA LEU A 426 6.18 -19.53 19.68
C LEU A 426 5.55 -18.86 20.91
N LEU A 427 4.32 -19.23 21.29
CA LEU A 427 3.71 -18.97 22.60
C LEU A 427 4.26 -19.95 23.64
N GLY A 428 5.59 -20.01 23.78
CA GLY A 428 6.15 -20.33 25.10
C GLY A 428 5.54 -19.33 26.08
N SER A 429 5.14 -19.81 27.25
CA SER A 429 4.42 -19.07 28.29
C SER A 429 4.76 -17.56 28.31
N GLN A 430 3.74 -16.72 28.49
CA GLN A 430 3.83 -15.26 28.65
C GLN A 430 4.87 -14.78 29.69
N GLU A 431 5.47 -15.68 30.47
CA GLU A 431 6.57 -15.46 31.40
C GLU A 431 7.93 -15.17 30.71
N GLY A 432 8.09 -15.44 29.41
CA GLY A 432 9.36 -15.27 28.69
C GLY A 432 9.62 -13.89 28.06
N ILE A 433 8.64 -12.97 28.11
CA ILE A 433 8.75 -11.65 27.47
C ILE A 433 9.79 -10.76 28.17
N ASP A 434 10.07 -11.01 29.46
CA ASP A 434 10.96 -10.18 30.29
C ASP A 434 12.39 -10.73 30.44
N GLN A 435 12.72 -11.92 29.91
CA GLN A 435 14.00 -12.59 30.24
C GLN A 435 15.04 -12.71 29.12
N VAL A 436 14.82 -12.14 27.94
CA VAL A 436 15.86 -12.10 26.88
C VAL A 436 16.55 -10.74 26.88
N LEU A 437 17.23 -10.44 27.98
CA LEU A 437 18.29 -9.43 28.05
C LEU A 437 19.63 -10.17 27.90
N PRO A 438 20.56 -9.73 27.03
CA PRO A 438 21.94 -10.17 27.13
C PRO A 438 22.49 -9.72 28.48
N GLU A 439 23.14 -10.61 29.22
CA GLU A 439 23.94 -10.22 30.38
C GLU A 439 24.99 -9.20 29.90
N ALA A 440 24.75 -7.92 30.20
CA ALA A 440 25.72 -6.86 30.00
C ALA A 440 26.99 -7.26 30.75
N SER A 441 28.10 -7.37 30.03
CA SER A 441 29.41 -7.59 30.63
C SER A 441 29.74 -6.39 31.53
N SER A 442 29.40 -6.49 32.81
CA SER A 442 29.64 -5.43 33.78
C SER A 442 31.14 -5.21 33.96
N LYS A 443 31.66 -4.12 33.40
CA LYS A 443 32.83 -3.44 33.97
C LYS A 443 32.30 -2.36 34.89
N THR A 444 32.34 -2.66 36.18
CA THR A 444 32.02 -1.73 37.27
C THR A 444 33.01 -0.57 37.25
N ILE A 445 32.51 0.64 36.99
CA ILE A 445 33.16 1.89 37.36
C ILE A 445 32.26 2.53 38.43
N GLY A 446 32.84 2.83 39.59
CA GLY A 446 32.13 3.28 40.78
C GLY A 446 31.59 4.71 40.67
N PRO A 447 30.59 5.06 41.50
CA PRO A 447 29.88 6.33 41.44
C PRO A 447 30.71 7.40 42.15
N ASN A 448 31.27 8.33 41.38
CA ASN A 448 31.62 9.68 41.78
C ASN A 448 32.28 10.32 40.56
N ASP A 449 31.50 11.10 39.80
CA ASP A 449 31.96 12.27 39.04
C ASP A 449 30.76 12.85 38.25
N LEU A 450 29.84 13.50 38.96
CA LEU A 450 28.94 14.50 38.37
C LEU A 450 28.98 15.74 39.26
N PRO A 451 29.34 16.92 38.75
CA PRO A 451 29.06 18.18 39.43
C PRO A 451 27.68 18.72 39.00
N ASP A 452 26.89 19.06 40.02
CA ASP A 452 25.64 19.81 40.00
C ASP A 452 25.73 21.11 39.17
N ARG A 453 24.57 21.52 38.62
CA ARG A 453 24.26 22.94 38.34
C ARG A 453 22.76 23.18 38.12
N ASP A 454 22.13 23.57 39.22
CA ASP A 454 21.32 24.77 39.46
C ASP A 454 20.18 25.19 38.50
N ASP A 455 18.99 25.18 39.10
CA ASP A 455 17.74 25.87 38.75
C ASP A 455 17.88 27.40 38.67
N GLU A 456 17.27 28.05 37.66
CA GLU A 456 16.64 29.37 37.81
C GLU A 456 15.34 29.47 36.97
N ASP A 457 14.32 30.01 37.66
CA ASP A 457 12.87 30.15 37.37
C ASP A 457 12.57 31.39 36.45
N PRO A 458 11.32 31.80 36.11
CA PRO A 458 10.92 32.11 34.75
C PRO A 458 10.26 33.52 34.62
N ALA A 459 9.44 33.69 33.57
CA ALA A 459 8.34 34.66 33.38
C ALA A 459 8.60 35.81 32.38
N PRO A 460 7.56 36.60 32.00
CA PRO A 460 6.28 36.26 31.35
C PRO A 460 6.02 37.19 30.13
N HIS A 461 4.87 37.13 29.44
CA HIS A 461 4.09 38.33 29.02
C HIS A 461 2.75 38.02 28.30
N HIS A 462 1.68 38.52 28.95
CA HIS A 462 0.30 38.88 28.60
C HIS A 462 -0.19 39.09 27.13
N ALA A 463 -1.35 38.47 26.86
CA ALA A 463 -2.69 39.01 26.55
C ALA A 463 -2.92 40.17 25.55
N LEU A 464 -3.89 39.97 24.63
CA LEU A 464 -4.87 40.99 24.22
C LEU A 464 -6.19 40.34 23.69
N ARG A 465 -7.32 40.74 24.29
CA ARG A 465 -8.71 40.51 23.84
C ARG A 465 -9.32 41.83 23.37
N SER A 466 -10.14 41.79 22.31
CA SER A 466 -11.36 42.61 22.11
C SER A 466 -12.08 42.11 20.83
N ALA A 467 -13.29 41.52 20.90
CA ALA A 467 -14.63 42.11 21.07
C ALA A 467 -15.19 42.82 19.82
N VAL A 468 -16.07 42.14 19.07
CA VAL A 468 -17.20 42.76 18.34
C VAL A 468 -18.42 41.85 18.48
N GLY A 469 -19.49 42.38 19.07
CA GLY A 469 -20.75 41.69 19.30
C GLY A 469 -21.85 42.05 18.30
N GLY A 470 -22.86 41.18 18.25
CA GLY A 470 -24.27 41.55 18.06
C GLY A 470 -24.86 41.42 16.65
N ARG A 471 -25.81 40.49 16.49
CA ARG A 471 -27.26 40.78 16.42
C ARG A 471 -28.08 39.51 16.20
N ARG A 472 -29.03 39.28 17.10
CA ARG A 472 -30.17 38.36 16.91
C ARG A 472 -31.20 39.07 16.03
N GLY A 473 -31.63 38.42 14.94
CA GLY A 473 -32.77 38.83 14.13
C GLY A 473 -33.82 37.73 14.13
N ALA A 474 -34.99 38.03 14.67
CA ALA A 474 -36.19 37.22 14.55
C ALA A 474 -36.69 37.26 13.09
N ARG A 475 -37.10 36.12 12.53
CA ARG A 475 -37.94 36.09 11.32
C ARG A 475 -39.00 34.99 11.41
N GLN A 476 -40.22 35.51 11.58
CA GLN A 476 -41.56 35.04 11.28
C GLN A 476 -41.73 33.63 10.68
N SER A 477 -42.65 32.91 11.31
CA SER A 477 -43.38 31.77 10.78
C SER A 477 -44.22 32.18 9.56
N THR A 478 -43.92 31.61 8.41
CA THR A 478 -44.88 31.50 7.30
C THR A 478 -45.21 30.03 7.11
N GLN A 479 -46.43 29.66 7.49
CA GLN A 479 -47.10 28.48 6.95
C GLN A 479 -47.24 28.70 5.44
N SER A 480 -46.69 27.80 4.63
CA SER A 480 -47.10 27.64 3.24
C SER A 480 -47.32 26.15 2.97
N SER A 481 -48.60 25.82 2.89
CA SER A 481 -49.16 24.61 2.32
C SER A 481 -48.87 24.53 0.82
N SER A 482 -48.27 23.42 0.37
CA SER A 482 -48.38 22.97 -1.03
C SER A 482 -48.09 21.46 -1.14
N TRP A 483 -49.00 20.63 -0.62
CA TRP A 483 -49.12 19.25 -1.08
C TRP A 483 -49.97 19.25 -2.34
N SER A 484 -49.36 19.54 -3.49
CA SER A 484 -49.98 19.30 -4.79
C SER A 484 -49.91 17.80 -5.09
N GLY A 485 -50.98 17.10 -4.72
CA GLY A 485 -51.38 15.77 -5.21
C GLY A 485 -50.31 14.67 -5.24
N ARG A 486 -50.34 13.74 -4.26
CA ARG A 486 -50.68 12.32 -4.52
C ARG A 486 -50.67 11.35 -3.32
N ILE A 487 -50.20 11.68 -2.11
CA ILE A 487 -50.43 10.85 -0.90
C ILE A 487 -50.57 11.70 0.37
N SER A 488 -51.36 11.29 1.37
CA SER A 488 -51.41 11.95 2.70
C SER A 488 -50.25 11.49 3.60
N LYS A 489 -49.91 12.25 4.66
CA LYS A 489 -48.87 11.84 5.63
C LYS A 489 -49.19 10.50 6.31
N ASP A 490 -50.46 10.21 6.54
CA ASP A 490 -50.89 8.94 7.13
C ASP A 490 -50.75 7.79 6.13
N GLN A 491 -51.02 8.03 4.84
CA GLN A 491 -50.77 7.05 3.77
C GLN A 491 -49.27 6.77 3.62
N ALA A 492 -48.44 7.82 3.64
CA ALA A 492 -46.98 7.67 3.62
C ALA A 492 -46.48 6.88 4.85
N LYS A 493 -47.00 7.20 6.05
CA LYS A 493 -46.62 6.49 7.28
C LYS A 493 -46.90 4.99 7.18
N ARG A 494 -48.11 4.61 6.73
CA ARG A 494 -48.46 3.20 6.55
C ARG A 494 -47.57 2.49 5.54
N LEU A 495 -47.32 3.10 4.38
CA LEU A 495 -46.44 2.52 3.36
C LEU A 495 -45.01 2.30 3.87
N LEU A 496 -44.47 3.25 4.65
CA LEU A 496 -43.13 3.13 5.21
C LEU A 496 -43.07 2.04 6.30
N MET A 497 -44.12 1.91 7.12
CA MET A 497 -44.20 0.88 8.17
C MET A 497 -44.38 -0.52 7.59
N ASP A 498 -45.21 -0.67 6.55
CA ASP A 498 -45.44 -1.95 5.86
C ASP A 498 -44.17 -2.47 5.19
N LYS A 499 -43.40 -1.56 4.58
CA LYS A 499 -42.21 -1.92 3.81
C LYS A 499 -40.94 -2.10 4.63
N PHE A 500 -40.75 -1.29 5.68
CA PHE A 500 -39.49 -1.23 6.43
C PHE A 500 -39.64 -1.52 7.92
N GLY A 501 -40.83 -1.91 8.33
CA GLY A 501 -41.17 -2.21 9.72
C GLY A 501 -41.45 -0.94 10.55
N PRO A 502 -42.09 -1.11 11.71
CA PRO A 502 -42.52 -0.02 12.57
C PRO A 502 -41.41 0.45 13.52
N GLN A 503 -40.26 0.79 12.96
CA GLN A 503 -39.08 1.24 13.71
C GLN A 503 -38.71 2.68 13.35
N CYS A 504 -38.08 3.37 14.29
CA CYS A 504 -37.46 4.67 14.03
C CYS A 504 -36.22 4.48 13.17
N TRP A 505 -36.17 5.10 11.99
CA TRP A 505 -35.04 4.93 11.08
C TRP A 505 -33.78 5.66 11.52
N GLY A 506 -33.89 6.63 12.43
CA GLY A 506 -32.73 7.35 12.95
C GLY A 506 -31.90 6.56 13.97
N CYS A 507 -32.50 5.56 14.63
CA CYS A 507 -31.84 4.82 15.71
C CYS A 507 -32.23 3.34 15.83
N GLY A 508 -33.09 2.82 14.95
CA GLY A 508 -33.60 1.45 15.00
C GLY A 508 -34.64 1.18 16.10
N TYR A 509 -35.07 2.20 16.87
CA TYR A 509 -35.97 2.00 18.00
C TYR A 509 -37.39 1.60 17.56
N GLU A 510 -37.85 0.41 17.96
CA GLU A 510 -39.25 -0.02 17.86
C GLU A 510 -40.04 0.40 19.11
N PRO A 511 -40.99 1.34 19.00
CA PRO A 511 -41.79 1.72 20.15
C PRO A 511 -42.74 0.60 20.57
N ARG A 512 -42.63 0.14 21.82
CA ARG A 512 -43.54 -0.84 22.42
C ARG A 512 -44.23 -0.25 23.66
N ARG A 513 -45.50 -0.62 23.84
CA ARG A 513 -46.29 -0.37 25.04
C ARG A 513 -45.81 -1.26 26.19
N PRO A 514 -46.16 -0.94 27.45
CA PRO A 514 -45.77 -1.75 28.61
C PRO A 514 -46.22 -3.22 28.55
N ASN A 515 -47.27 -3.54 27.79
CA ASN A 515 -47.74 -4.91 27.54
C ASN A 515 -47.04 -5.59 26.35
N GLY A 516 -45.98 -5.01 25.80
CA GLY A 516 -45.18 -5.54 24.68
C GLY A 516 -45.73 -5.28 23.29
N SER A 517 -46.97 -4.77 23.15
CA SER A 517 -47.57 -4.46 21.85
C SER A 517 -46.96 -3.19 21.25
N LEU A 518 -46.83 -3.13 19.93
CA LEU A 518 -46.30 -1.97 19.21
C LEU A 518 -47.10 -0.67 19.48
N ASP A 519 -46.41 0.45 19.68
CA ASP A 519 -47.03 1.77 19.77
C ASP A 519 -46.64 2.68 18.60
N GLU A 520 -47.36 2.50 17.49
CA GLU A 520 -47.14 3.25 16.26
C GLU A 520 -47.32 4.77 16.41
N THR A 521 -48.02 5.23 17.46
CA THR A 521 -48.27 6.65 17.69
C THR A 521 -47.01 7.45 18.01
N LEU A 522 -45.93 6.76 18.41
CA LEU A 522 -44.65 7.36 18.77
C LEU A 522 -43.74 7.61 17.56
N LEU A 523 -44.14 7.20 16.36
CA LEU A 523 -43.42 7.44 15.11
C LEU A 523 -44.14 8.50 14.27
N GLU A 524 -43.40 9.46 13.74
CA GLU A 524 -43.90 10.54 12.91
C GLU A 524 -43.19 10.53 11.55
N VAL A 525 -43.93 10.87 10.49
CA VAL A 525 -43.34 11.04 9.15
C VAL A 525 -42.93 12.49 8.96
N ASP A 526 -41.64 12.70 8.71
CA ASP A 526 -41.10 14.05 8.51
C ASP A 526 -40.01 14.10 7.43
N HIS A 527 -39.81 15.28 6.86
CA HIS A 527 -38.82 15.53 5.82
C HIS A 527 -37.40 15.56 6.41
N ILE A 528 -36.42 15.04 5.68
CA ILE A 528 -34.99 15.25 5.93
C ILE A 528 -34.53 16.35 4.96
N ARG A 529 -34.14 17.53 5.45
CA ARG A 529 -33.59 18.58 4.58
C ARG A 529 -32.08 18.40 4.47
N ALA A 530 -31.57 18.26 3.25
CA ALA A 530 -30.14 18.34 3.01
C ALA A 530 -29.59 19.75 3.30
N ARG A 531 -28.35 19.83 3.82
CA ARG A 531 -27.63 21.10 3.97
C ARG A 531 -27.38 21.72 2.58
N LYS A 532 -27.77 22.99 2.39
CA LYS A 532 -27.55 23.74 1.14
C LYS A 532 -26.09 23.62 0.69
N ALA A 533 -25.87 23.03 -0.49
CA ALA A 533 -24.62 23.18 -1.21
C ALA A 533 -24.46 24.65 -1.64
N THR A 534 -23.23 25.14 -1.58
CA THR A 534 -22.80 26.44 -2.09
C THR A 534 -23.25 26.65 -3.54
N GLN A 535 -23.96 27.77 -3.78
CA GLN A 535 -24.28 28.46 -5.04
C GLN A 535 -24.46 27.60 -6.32
N GLY A 536 -25.70 27.46 -6.81
CA GLY A 536 -25.91 27.19 -8.24
C GLY A 536 -27.22 26.52 -8.68
N THR A 537 -27.89 25.74 -7.83
CA THR A 537 -29.06 24.95 -8.27
C THR A 537 -30.27 25.19 -7.38
N HIS A 538 -31.15 26.11 -7.81
CA HIS A 538 -32.54 26.11 -7.38
C HIS A 538 -33.29 25.02 -8.15
N GLY A 539 -33.20 23.78 -7.67
CA GLY A 539 -34.02 22.65 -8.13
C GLY A 539 -35.09 22.32 -7.10
N ASN A 540 -36.35 22.23 -7.53
CA ASN A 540 -37.55 21.96 -6.74
C ASN A 540 -37.63 20.52 -6.20
N ASP A 541 -36.62 20.04 -5.46
CA ASP A 541 -36.62 18.68 -4.87
C ASP A 541 -37.21 18.65 -3.44
N GLU A 542 -38.33 19.35 -3.20
CA GLU A 542 -38.95 19.41 -1.87
C GLU A 542 -39.73 18.13 -1.48
N LEU A 543 -39.84 17.13 -2.38
CA LEU A 543 -40.69 15.95 -2.19
C LEU A 543 -39.98 14.62 -1.88
N TYR A 544 -38.64 14.54 -1.87
CA TYR A 544 -37.92 13.23 -1.91
C TYR A 544 -37.21 12.78 -0.63
N ASN A 545 -37.63 13.22 0.56
CA ASN A 545 -36.88 12.93 1.80
C ASN A 545 -37.77 12.57 3.00
N LEU A 546 -38.75 11.68 2.87
CA LEU A 546 -39.59 11.27 4.00
C LEU A 546 -38.93 10.15 4.82
N ALA A 547 -38.93 10.29 6.15
CA ALA A 547 -38.47 9.25 7.07
C ALA A 547 -39.41 9.10 8.26
N LEU A 548 -39.49 7.87 8.77
CA LEU A 548 -40.27 7.52 9.96
C LEU A 548 -39.39 7.65 11.21
N LEU A 549 -39.66 8.63 12.07
CA LEU A 549 -38.82 8.95 13.22
C LEU A 549 -39.62 9.12 14.50
N HIS A 550 -39.07 8.69 15.62
CA HIS A 550 -39.59 9.08 16.92
C HIS A 550 -39.20 10.52 17.27
N ARG A 551 -39.96 11.15 18.18
CA ARG A 551 -39.86 12.57 18.52
C ARG A 551 -38.43 13.05 18.82
N THR A 552 -37.61 12.24 19.49
CA THR A 552 -36.22 12.61 19.83
C THR A 552 -35.34 12.71 18.58
N CYS A 553 -35.30 11.66 17.74
CA CYS A 553 -34.58 11.73 16.47
C CYS A 553 -35.14 12.82 15.55
N ASN A 554 -36.46 13.03 15.54
CA ASN A 554 -37.06 14.11 14.76
C ASN A 554 -36.60 15.49 15.24
N GLY A 555 -36.39 15.68 16.55
CA GLY A 555 -35.82 16.90 17.12
C GLY A 555 -34.35 17.16 16.77
N ILE A 556 -33.57 16.11 16.50
CA ILE A 556 -32.14 16.18 16.15
C ILE A 556 -31.92 16.65 14.70
N LYS A 557 -32.94 16.58 13.83
CA LYS A 557 -32.89 16.93 12.39
C LYS A 557 -32.45 18.35 12.02
N ARG A 558 -32.09 19.20 12.98
CA ARG A 558 -31.44 20.48 12.68
C ARG A 558 -29.93 20.29 12.47
N ASN A 559 -29.55 20.13 11.19
CA ASN A 559 -28.25 20.49 10.58
C ASN A 559 -27.03 19.55 10.72
N ARG A 560 -27.07 18.28 10.27
CA ARG A 560 -25.83 17.46 10.22
C ARG A 560 -25.58 16.53 9.01
N MET A 561 -26.35 16.58 7.92
CA MET A 561 -26.04 15.75 6.73
C MET A 561 -26.25 16.50 5.41
N THR A 562 -25.34 16.29 4.46
CA THR A 562 -25.42 16.68 3.05
C THR A 562 -26.39 15.76 2.30
N LEU A 563 -26.83 16.15 1.09
CA LEU A 563 -27.75 15.35 0.28
C LEU A 563 -27.14 13.99 -0.13
N GLU A 564 -25.83 13.98 -0.38
CA GLU A 564 -25.05 12.79 -0.73
C GLU A 564 -24.95 11.81 0.45
N GLU A 565 -24.61 12.31 1.64
CA GLU A 565 -24.57 11.49 2.87
C GLU A 565 -25.93 10.90 3.19
N LEU A 566 -27.01 11.66 2.94
CA LEU A 566 -28.36 11.16 3.13
C LEU A 566 -28.71 10.06 2.11
N ARG A 567 -28.34 10.23 0.83
CA ARG A 567 -28.54 9.23 -0.23
C ARG A 567 -27.76 7.94 0.06
N ASN A 568 -26.52 8.06 0.52
CA ASN A 568 -25.68 6.92 0.89
C ASN A 568 -26.19 6.21 2.15
N HIS A 569 -26.68 6.95 3.14
CA HIS A 569 -27.33 6.38 4.32
C HIS A 569 -28.61 5.62 3.95
N ASN A 570 -29.45 6.20 3.08
CA ASN A 570 -30.67 5.55 2.61
C ASN A 570 -30.36 4.27 1.82
N ALA A 571 -29.37 4.31 0.92
CA ALA A 571 -28.93 3.13 0.17
C ALA A 571 -28.36 2.03 1.07
N MET A 572 -27.58 2.38 2.10
CA MET A 572 -27.03 1.43 3.08
C MET A 572 -28.11 0.70 3.89
N HIS A 573 -29.24 1.37 4.16
CA HIS A 573 -30.35 0.79 4.92
C HIS A 573 -31.49 0.25 4.03
N GLY A 574 -31.26 0.10 2.72
CA GLY A 574 -32.23 -0.45 1.78
C GLY A 574 -33.43 0.46 1.49
N LEU A 575 -33.36 1.74 1.86
CA LEU A 575 -34.41 2.73 1.62
C LEU A 575 -34.36 3.17 0.16
N LEU A 576 -35.40 2.80 -0.60
CA LEU A 576 -35.47 3.01 -2.05
C LEU A 576 -35.49 4.50 -2.43
N TYR A 577 -34.62 4.85 -3.37
CA TYR A 577 -34.71 6.06 -4.16
C TYR A 577 -35.73 5.86 -5.28
N VAL A 578 -36.71 6.75 -5.40
CA VAL A 578 -37.68 6.74 -6.49
C VAL A 578 -37.63 8.10 -7.17
N GLU A 579 -37.21 8.14 -8.44
CA GLU A 579 -37.06 9.41 -9.18
C GLU A 579 -38.41 10.07 -9.50
N LYS A 580 -39.49 9.29 -9.66
CA LYS A 580 -40.85 9.81 -9.87
C LYS A 580 -41.90 9.00 -9.09
N VAL A 581 -42.94 9.69 -8.63
CA VAL A 581 -44.09 9.05 -7.94
C VAL A 581 -44.84 8.05 -8.85
N SER A 582 -44.76 8.18 -10.17
CA SER A 582 -45.27 7.19 -11.13
C SER A 582 -44.62 5.82 -10.96
N ASP A 583 -43.34 5.79 -10.62
CA ASP A 583 -42.55 4.55 -10.58
C ASP A 583 -42.89 3.70 -9.33
N LEU A 584 -43.57 4.31 -8.33
CA LEU A 584 -44.18 3.58 -7.21
C LEU A 584 -45.51 2.90 -7.60
N VAL A 585 -46.23 3.44 -8.59
CA VAL A 585 -47.49 2.86 -9.09
C VAL A 585 -47.19 1.72 -10.07
N ASP A 586 -46.18 1.88 -10.93
CA ASP A 586 -45.73 0.83 -11.87
C ASP A 586 -45.16 -0.40 -11.14
N LEU A 587 -44.50 -0.19 -10.00
CA LEU A 587 -44.04 -1.29 -9.15
C LEU A 587 -45.22 -2.08 -8.54
N PHE A 588 -46.32 -1.39 -8.23
CA PHE A 588 -47.53 -1.98 -7.64
C PHE A 588 -48.21 -2.93 -8.65
N GLU A 589 -48.34 -2.50 -9.91
CA GLU A 589 -48.88 -3.31 -11.00
C GLU A 589 -47.95 -4.49 -11.38
N ALA A 590 -46.63 -4.28 -11.37
CA ALA A 590 -45.66 -5.34 -11.63
C ALA A 590 -45.64 -6.43 -10.53
N THR A 591 -45.82 -6.05 -9.26
CA THR A 591 -45.94 -7.04 -8.17
C THR A 591 -47.26 -7.79 -8.20
N GLN A 592 -48.36 -7.17 -8.63
CA GLN A 592 -49.64 -7.86 -8.84
C GLN A 592 -49.55 -8.86 -10.00
N PHE A 593 -48.92 -8.46 -11.11
CA PHE A 593 -48.70 -9.35 -12.27
C PHE A 593 -47.78 -10.51 -11.92
N ALA A 594 -46.69 -10.27 -11.17
CA ALA A 594 -45.79 -11.34 -10.72
C ALA A 594 -46.47 -12.30 -9.73
N ALA A 595 -47.31 -11.79 -8.82
CA ALA A 595 -48.09 -12.62 -7.90
C ALA A 595 -49.15 -13.46 -8.65
N GLU A 596 -49.81 -12.90 -9.67
CA GLU A 596 -50.74 -13.64 -10.53
C GLU A 596 -50.03 -14.71 -11.37
N GLN A 597 -48.86 -14.41 -11.93
CA GLN A 597 -48.08 -15.41 -12.69
C GLN A 597 -47.55 -16.52 -11.78
N ILE A 598 -47.11 -16.19 -10.56
CA ILE A 598 -46.69 -17.18 -9.57
C ILE A 598 -47.88 -18.02 -9.10
N ALA A 599 -49.07 -17.45 -8.91
CA ALA A 599 -50.28 -18.18 -8.57
C ALA A 599 -50.77 -19.10 -9.71
N ILE A 600 -50.67 -18.65 -10.96
CA ILE A 600 -50.97 -19.48 -12.15
C ILE A 600 -49.97 -20.63 -12.27
N HIS A 601 -48.69 -20.37 -12.02
CA HIS A 601 -47.64 -21.39 -12.05
C HIS A 601 -47.82 -22.38 -10.89
N ALA A 602 -48.10 -21.92 -9.67
CA ALA A 602 -48.36 -22.76 -8.51
C ALA A 602 -49.60 -23.66 -8.72
N ALA A 603 -50.69 -23.11 -9.25
CA ALA A 603 -51.89 -23.87 -9.59
C ALA A 603 -51.66 -24.94 -10.67
N GLN A 604 -50.77 -24.69 -11.64
CA GLN A 604 -50.36 -25.69 -12.65
C GLN A 604 -49.58 -26.86 -12.05
N TYR A 605 -48.89 -26.66 -10.93
CA TYR A 605 -48.12 -27.70 -10.23
C TYR A 605 -48.80 -28.20 -8.94
N GLY A 606 -50.02 -27.75 -8.65
CA GLY A 606 -50.81 -28.18 -7.49
C GLY A 606 -50.28 -27.70 -6.13
N LEU A 607 -49.57 -26.57 -6.10
CA LEU A 607 -49.00 -25.93 -4.90
C LEU A 607 -49.90 -24.84 -4.31
#